data_AF-A0A0H3ZYQ7-F1
#
_entry.id   AF-A0A0H3ZYQ7-F1
#
_cell.length_a   1.000
_cell.length_b   1.000
_cell.length_c   1.000
_cell.angle_alpha   90.00
_cell.angle_beta   90.00
_cell.angle_gamma   90.00
#
_symmetry.space_group_name_H-M   'P 1'
#
loop_
_entity.id
_entity.type
_entity.pdbx_description
1 polymer ?
#
loop_
_entity_poly.entity_id
_entity_poly.type
_entity_poly.pdbx_seq_one_letter_code
_entity_poly.pdbx_strand_id
1 'polypeptide(L)'
;MNTFEEPKQTLLLDNKTDLDIAIEEAIKSTVKSSSVYEWLLDPVETKPEILDLIAKEYGVLDWYESYAVEDKRNAVQHAPMINQHSGTREGLRVGLEALGYGFEFTPWYEMTPKGKPYEFKLVSWRNNTPITKELFDRVVRRIENVKSERDTVDLYLAVGMGAELVTSGAVSHDSVESLDCHGDIFDDTESRGGLHFGAAIHSLLINDIDCGA
;
A
#
# COMPACT_ATOMS: atom_id res chain seq x y z
N MET A 1 -17.97 45.52 27.39
CA MET A 1 -17.80 44.25 26.67
C MET A 1 -16.88 43.41 27.53
N ASN A 2 -17.45 42.53 28.35
CA ASN A 2 -16.66 41.71 29.27
C ASN A 2 -16.08 40.54 28.47
N THR A 3 -14.77 40.55 28.27
CA THR A 3 -14.02 39.39 27.83
C THR A 3 -14.06 38.37 28.96
N PHE A 4 -14.81 37.29 28.77
CA PHE A 4 -14.71 36.12 29.63
C PHE A 4 -13.34 35.49 29.37
N GLU A 5 -12.34 35.85 30.17
CA GLU A 5 -11.09 35.09 30.23
C GLU A 5 -11.45 33.68 30.72
N GLU A 6 -11.06 32.66 29.95
CA GLU A 6 -11.17 31.27 30.40
C GLU A 6 -10.53 31.14 31.79
N PRO A 7 -11.14 30.40 32.73
CA PRO A 7 -10.58 30.27 34.07
C PRO A 7 -9.19 29.65 33.97
N LYS A 8 -8.14 30.44 34.24
CA LYS A 8 -6.76 29.98 34.28
C LYS A 8 -6.69 28.81 35.26
N GLN A 9 -6.51 27.59 34.74
CA GLN A 9 -6.43 26.38 35.55
C GLN A 9 -5.24 26.51 36.52
N THR A 10 -5.52 26.70 37.81
CA THR A 10 -4.53 26.78 38.89
C THR A 10 -4.46 25.44 39.60
N LEU A 11 -3.26 25.02 39.97
CA LEU A 11 -3.02 23.81 40.77
C LEU A 11 -3.04 24.12 42.28
N LEU A 12 -3.20 25.39 42.65
CA LEU A 12 -3.22 25.85 44.03
C LEU A 12 -4.59 25.60 44.68
N LEU A 13 -4.58 25.38 45.99
CA LEU A 13 -5.79 25.25 46.80
C LEU A 13 -6.54 26.60 46.90
N ASP A 14 -7.77 26.56 47.42
CA ASP A 14 -8.65 27.73 47.49
C ASP A 14 -8.13 28.88 48.38
N ASN A 15 -7.17 28.62 49.27
CA ASN A 15 -6.54 29.61 50.15
C ASN A 15 -5.32 30.33 49.53
N LYS A 16 -5.19 30.34 48.21
CA LYS A 16 -4.10 31.00 47.48
C LYS A 16 -4.09 32.53 47.66
N THR A 17 -2.90 33.09 47.80
CA THR A 17 -2.67 34.54 47.76
C THR A 17 -2.30 35.00 46.34
N ASP A 18 -2.40 36.30 46.07
CA ASP A 18 -2.00 36.87 44.77
C ASP A 18 -0.51 36.63 44.45
N LEU A 19 0.34 36.55 45.49
CA LEU A 19 1.75 36.20 45.34
C LEU A 19 1.93 34.75 44.88
N ASP A 20 1.14 33.82 45.43
CA ASP A 20 1.21 32.41 45.05
C ASP A 20 0.82 32.23 43.58
N ILE A 21 -0.19 32.97 43.11
CA ILE A 21 -0.62 32.99 41.71
C ILE A 21 0.50 33.54 40.82
N ALA A 22 1.14 34.63 41.21
CA ALA A 22 2.25 35.22 40.45
C ALA A 22 3.46 34.28 40.36
N ILE A 23 3.80 33.59 41.46
CA ILE A 23 4.85 32.57 41.48
C ILE A 23 4.47 31.39 40.59
N GLU A 24 3.23 30.91 40.65
CA GLU A 24 2.75 29.82 39.80
C GLU A 24 2.84 30.19 38.31
N GLU A 25 2.47 31.42 37.92
CA GLU A 25 2.57 31.89 36.53
C GLU A 25 4.03 32.03 36.06
N ALA A 26 4.92 32.55 36.92
CA ALA A 26 6.35 32.60 36.66
C ALA A 26 6.96 31.20 36.49
N ILE A 27 6.56 30.23 37.31
CA ILE A 27 7.00 28.84 37.19
C ILE A 27 6.41 28.20 35.93
N LYS A 28 5.11 28.36 35.65
CA LYS A 28 4.46 27.81 34.44
C LYS A 28 5.13 28.30 33.16
N SER A 29 5.45 29.60 33.08
CA SER A 29 6.16 30.16 31.93
C SER A 29 7.60 29.67 31.81
N THR A 30 8.28 29.42 32.93
CA THR A 30 9.65 28.86 32.95
C THR A 30 9.67 27.37 32.59
N VAL A 31 8.70 26.60 33.09
CA VAL A 31 8.61 25.14 32.93
C VAL A 31 7.96 24.74 31.60
N LYS A 32 7.28 25.66 30.90
CA LYS A 32 6.78 25.44 29.53
C LYS A 32 7.95 25.14 28.59
N SER A 33 8.37 23.88 28.53
CA SER A 33 9.01 23.33 27.36
C SER A 33 7.95 23.26 26.27
N SER A 34 8.28 23.62 25.03
CA SER A 34 7.47 23.19 23.89
C SER A 34 7.25 21.67 24.00
N SER A 35 6.09 21.16 23.59
CA SER A 35 5.92 19.71 23.42
C SER A 35 6.90 19.27 22.33
N VAL A 36 8.13 18.88 22.72
CA VAL A 36 9.26 18.74 21.80
C VAL A 36 9.08 17.55 20.85
N TYR A 37 8.06 16.70 21.00
CA TYR A 37 8.06 15.36 20.41
C TYR A 37 6.84 15.00 19.54
N GLU A 38 5.99 15.96 19.16
CA GLU A 38 4.89 15.66 18.22
C GLU A 38 5.41 15.15 16.87
N TRP A 39 6.47 15.78 16.33
CA TRP A 39 7.14 15.37 15.10
C TRP A 39 7.84 14.00 15.19
N LEU A 40 8.04 13.45 16.40
CA LEU A 40 8.79 12.21 16.60
C LEU A 40 7.97 10.97 16.25
N LEU A 41 6.65 11.02 16.44
CA LEU A 41 5.73 9.93 16.12
C LEU A 41 5.04 10.15 14.77
N ASP A 42 5.15 11.34 14.19
CA ASP A 42 4.54 11.65 12.89
C ASP A 42 5.37 11.02 11.74
N PRO A 43 4.82 10.04 10.99
CA PRO A 43 5.53 9.40 9.87
C PRO A 43 5.98 10.38 8.79
N VAL A 44 5.32 11.53 8.64
CA VAL A 44 5.60 12.54 7.61
C VAL A 44 6.70 13.49 8.06
N GLU A 45 6.63 14.00 9.29
CA GLU A 45 7.56 15.01 9.80
C GLU A 45 8.84 14.44 10.43
N THR A 46 8.86 13.16 10.79
CA THR A 46 10.02 12.53 11.45
C THR A 46 11.28 12.60 10.56
N LYS A 47 12.45 12.77 11.17
CA LYS A 47 13.75 12.56 10.53
C LYS A 47 13.91 11.13 9.97
N PRO A 48 14.54 10.94 8.80
CA PRO A 48 14.67 9.64 8.15
C PRO A 48 15.45 8.61 8.98
N GLU A 49 16.39 9.06 9.82
CA GLU A 49 17.21 8.21 10.69
C GLU A 49 16.39 7.45 11.76
N ILE A 50 15.21 7.96 12.11
CA ILE A 50 14.35 7.41 13.16
C ILE A 50 13.25 6.52 12.56
N LEU A 51 13.05 6.56 11.24
CA LEU A 51 11.99 5.80 10.57
C LEU A 51 12.09 4.28 10.82
N ASP A 52 13.30 3.74 10.94
CA ASP A 52 13.49 2.31 11.23
C ASP A 52 12.99 1.91 12.63
N LEU A 53 13.09 2.83 13.61
CA LEU A 53 12.56 2.61 14.96
C LEU A 53 11.03 2.69 14.93
N ILE A 54 10.50 3.71 14.27
CA ILE A 54 9.06 3.91 14.13
C ILE A 54 8.42 2.74 13.38
N ALA A 55 9.04 2.24 12.32
CA ALA A 55 8.56 1.10 11.57
C ALA A 55 8.46 -0.16 12.45
N LYS A 56 9.40 -0.37 13.38
CA LYS A 56 9.34 -1.46 14.36
C LYS A 56 8.21 -1.28 15.36
N GLU A 57 8.00 -0.05 15.84
CA GLU A 57 6.92 0.26 16.78
C GLU A 57 5.53 0.04 16.16
N TYR A 58 5.33 0.49 14.91
CA TYR A 58 4.09 0.28 14.17
C TYR A 58 3.94 -1.15 13.61
N GLY A 59 4.97 -1.98 13.70
CA GLY A 59 4.93 -3.37 13.26
C GLY A 59 4.84 -3.53 11.75
N VAL A 60 5.66 -2.80 10.99
CA VAL A 60 5.75 -2.95 9.53
C VAL A 60 6.40 -4.30 9.19
N LEU A 61 5.72 -5.14 8.41
CA LEU A 61 6.17 -6.51 8.10
C LEU A 61 7.10 -6.62 6.87
N ASP A 62 7.13 -5.62 6.00
CA ASP A 62 7.86 -5.62 4.72
C ASP A 62 8.81 -4.42 4.60
N TRP A 63 9.66 -4.25 5.63
CA TRP A 63 10.65 -3.18 5.68
C TRP A 63 11.94 -3.54 4.95
N TYR A 64 12.41 -2.68 4.05
CA TYR A 64 13.70 -2.82 3.38
C TYR A 64 14.49 -1.52 3.42
N GLU A 65 15.81 -1.65 3.61
CA GLU A 65 16.73 -0.51 3.69
C GLU A 65 16.83 0.27 2.38
N SER A 66 16.69 -0.43 1.24
CA SER A 66 16.79 0.11 -0.12
C SER A 66 15.63 1.01 -0.54
N TYR A 67 14.58 1.12 0.27
CA TYR A 67 13.41 1.93 -0.06
C TYR A 67 13.73 3.44 -0.07
N ALA A 68 13.11 4.16 -1.00
CA ALA A 68 13.08 5.61 -0.96
C ALA A 68 12.43 6.08 0.35
N VAL A 69 12.82 7.27 0.83
CA VAL A 69 12.32 7.81 2.10
C VAL A 69 10.80 7.97 2.05
N GLU A 70 10.26 8.41 0.91
CA GLU A 70 8.83 8.59 0.69
C GLU A 70 8.06 7.25 0.81
N ASP A 71 8.59 6.18 0.20
CA ASP A 71 7.98 4.83 0.29
C ASP A 71 8.03 4.29 1.72
N LYS A 72 9.13 4.55 2.45
CA LYS A 72 9.26 4.19 3.87
C LYS A 72 8.19 4.89 4.71
N ARG A 73 7.98 6.20 4.51
CA ARG A 73 6.94 6.96 5.21
C ARG A 73 5.56 6.44 4.90
N ASN A 74 5.29 6.15 3.64
CA ASN A 74 4.02 5.60 3.19
C ASN A 74 3.73 4.24 3.84
N ALA A 75 4.75 3.36 3.92
CA ALA A 75 4.64 2.05 4.56
C ALA A 75 4.33 2.17 6.06
N VAL A 76 4.99 3.09 6.78
CA VAL A 76 4.72 3.36 8.20
C VAL A 76 3.30 3.90 8.39
N GLN A 77 2.89 4.86 7.57
CA GLN A 77 1.58 5.51 7.68
C GLN A 77 0.42 4.50 7.54
N HIS A 78 0.54 3.54 6.63
CA HIS A 78 -0.50 2.56 6.35
C HIS A 78 -0.45 1.32 7.26
N ALA A 79 0.66 1.08 7.96
CA ALA A 79 0.85 -0.12 8.78
C ALA A 79 -0.23 -0.35 9.85
N PRO A 80 -0.69 0.66 10.63
CA PRO A 80 -1.75 0.44 11.62
C PRO A 80 -3.04 -0.08 11.00
N MET A 81 -3.44 0.51 9.86
CA MET A 81 -4.65 0.14 9.15
C MET A 81 -4.55 -1.26 8.55
N ILE A 82 -3.40 -1.58 7.94
CA ILE A 82 -3.14 -2.92 7.39
C ILE A 82 -3.19 -3.96 8.51
N ASN A 83 -2.48 -3.73 9.62
CA ASN A 83 -2.41 -4.64 10.76
C ASN A 83 -3.76 -4.85 11.44
N GLN A 84 -4.59 -3.80 11.53
CA GLN A 84 -5.95 -3.88 12.07
C GLN A 84 -6.88 -4.70 11.18
N HIS A 85 -6.67 -4.67 9.86
CA HIS A 85 -7.52 -5.33 8.86
C HIS A 85 -6.88 -6.59 8.25
N SER A 86 -5.83 -7.13 8.86
CA SER A 86 -5.21 -8.40 8.43
C SER A 86 -6.23 -9.53 8.38
N GLY A 87 -6.14 -10.36 7.35
CA GLY A 87 -7.07 -11.46 7.07
C GLY A 87 -8.40 -11.01 6.45
N THR A 88 -8.57 -9.73 6.12
CA THR A 88 -9.79 -9.21 5.47
C THR A 88 -9.48 -8.70 4.06
N ARG A 89 -10.54 -8.64 3.22
CA ARG A 89 -10.47 -8.01 1.89
C ARG A 89 -9.95 -6.57 1.96
N GLU A 90 -10.32 -5.85 3.01
CA GLU A 90 -9.92 -4.46 3.20
C GLU A 90 -8.43 -4.33 3.51
N GLY A 91 -7.86 -5.22 4.31
CA GLY A 91 -6.43 -5.26 4.57
C GLY A 91 -5.64 -5.49 3.27
N LEU A 92 -6.09 -6.42 2.43
CA LEU A 92 -5.48 -6.68 1.13
C LEU A 92 -5.57 -5.46 0.20
N ARG A 93 -6.73 -4.78 0.18
CA ARG A 93 -6.93 -3.55 -0.59
C ARG A 93 -5.96 -2.45 -0.15
N VAL A 94 -5.94 -2.12 1.14
CA VAL A 94 -5.05 -1.07 1.68
C VAL A 94 -3.58 -1.43 1.49
N GLY A 95 -3.20 -2.70 1.65
CA GLY A 95 -1.84 -3.17 1.45
C GLY A 95 -1.35 -3.02 0.01
N LEU A 96 -2.20 -3.28 -0.98
CA LEU A 96 -1.87 -3.11 -2.40
C LEU A 96 -1.93 -1.65 -2.85
N GLU A 97 -2.88 -0.88 -2.35
CA GLU A 97 -2.97 0.57 -2.60
C GLU A 97 -1.74 1.32 -2.06
N ALA A 98 -1.20 0.90 -0.91
CA ALA A 98 0.04 1.46 -0.37
C ALA A 98 1.25 1.26 -1.29
N LEU A 99 1.23 0.21 -2.13
CA LEU A 99 2.24 -0.03 -3.17
C LEU A 99 1.90 0.64 -4.52
N GLY A 100 0.75 1.33 -4.60
CA GLY A 100 0.27 1.99 -5.82
C GLY A 100 -0.36 1.02 -6.83
N TYR A 101 -0.84 -0.14 -6.38
CA TYR A 101 -1.52 -1.10 -7.23
C TYR A 101 -3.04 -1.03 -7.06
N GLY A 102 -3.76 -1.26 -8.15
CA GLY A 102 -5.20 -1.52 -8.14
C GLY A 102 -5.53 -2.85 -7.48
N PHE A 103 -6.79 -2.97 -7.07
CA PHE A 103 -7.29 -4.11 -6.31
C PHE A 103 -8.65 -4.57 -6.84
N GLU A 104 -8.72 -5.82 -7.27
CA GLU A 104 -9.96 -6.53 -7.56
C GLU A 104 -9.90 -7.92 -6.91
N PHE A 105 -10.93 -8.24 -6.12
CA PHE A 105 -11.00 -9.45 -5.32
C PHE A 105 -12.23 -10.26 -5.71
N THR A 106 -12.02 -11.52 -6.07
CA THR A 106 -13.08 -12.47 -6.40
C THR A 106 -12.96 -13.70 -5.49
N PRO A 107 -13.94 -13.94 -4.60
CA PRO A 107 -13.93 -15.12 -3.73
C PRO A 107 -14.29 -16.41 -4.50
N TRP A 108 -13.86 -17.59 -4.02
CA TRP A 108 -14.08 -18.88 -4.67
C TRP A 108 -15.53 -19.19 -5.08
N TYR A 109 -16.50 -18.71 -4.31
CA TYR A 109 -17.92 -18.99 -4.56
C TYR A 109 -18.53 -18.14 -5.69
N GLU A 110 -17.87 -17.05 -6.08
CA GLU A 110 -18.22 -16.18 -7.21
C GLU A 110 -17.43 -16.54 -8.49
N MET A 111 -16.42 -17.41 -8.38
CA MET A 111 -15.66 -17.89 -9.53
C MET A 111 -16.50 -18.81 -10.43
N THR A 112 -16.19 -18.78 -11.73
CA THR A 112 -16.79 -19.67 -12.74
C THR A 112 -15.67 -20.34 -13.54
N PRO A 113 -15.36 -21.64 -13.32
CA PRO A 113 -15.99 -22.59 -12.38
C PRO A 113 -15.75 -22.23 -10.90
N LYS A 114 -16.57 -22.78 -9.99
CA LYS A 114 -16.41 -22.55 -8.55
C LYS A 114 -15.05 -23.09 -8.08
N GLY A 115 -14.25 -22.24 -7.42
CA GLY A 115 -12.96 -22.61 -6.84
C GLY A 115 -13.09 -23.47 -5.58
N LYS A 116 -11.95 -23.87 -4.99
CA LYS A 116 -11.91 -24.64 -3.74
C LYS A 116 -12.24 -23.71 -2.55
N PRO A 117 -12.80 -24.23 -1.44
CA PRO A 117 -12.99 -23.42 -0.24
C PRO A 117 -11.66 -22.82 0.24
N TYR A 118 -11.70 -21.57 0.70
CA TYR A 118 -10.53 -20.78 1.11
C TYR A 118 -9.59 -20.39 -0.04
N GLU A 119 -10.07 -20.46 -1.27
CA GLU A 119 -9.37 -19.92 -2.43
C GLU A 119 -9.95 -18.55 -2.81
N PHE A 120 -9.10 -17.62 -3.23
CA PHE A 120 -9.55 -16.36 -3.81
C PHE A 120 -8.63 -15.90 -4.93
N LYS A 121 -9.24 -15.26 -5.93
CA LYS A 121 -8.57 -14.67 -7.08
C LYS A 121 -8.37 -13.20 -6.79
N LEU A 122 -7.13 -12.75 -6.95
CA LEU A 122 -6.72 -11.39 -6.73
C LEU A 122 -6.15 -10.86 -8.05
N VAL A 123 -6.85 -9.90 -8.66
CA VAL A 123 -6.37 -9.20 -9.84
C VAL A 123 -5.85 -7.85 -9.40
N SER A 124 -4.60 -7.58 -9.69
CA SER A 124 -3.93 -6.33 -9.34
C SER A 124 -3.28 -5.73 -10.58
N TRP A 125 -3.34 -4.41 -10.72
CA TRP A 125 -2.80 -3.74 -11.89
C TRP A 125 -2.08 -2.44 -11.53
N ARG A 126 -1.07 -2.10 -12.31
CA ARG A 126 -0.39 -0.81 -12.21
C ARG A 126 -0.07 -0.29 -13.61
N ASN A 127 -0.35 0.99 -13.82
CA ASN A 127 -0.11 1.63 -15.10
C ASN A 127 1.32 2.18 -15.16
N ASN A 128 1.93 2.09 -16.34
CA ASN A 128 3.11 2.89 -16.70
C ASN A 128 4.37 2.65 -15.85
N THR A 129 4.49 1.49 -15.18
CA THR A 129 5.68 1.09 -14.42
C THR A 129 6.09 -0.32 -14.82
N PRO A 130 7.36 -0.56 -15.25
CA PRO A 130 7.84 -1.90 -15.53
C PRO A 130 7.86 -2.72 -14.23
N ILE A 131 7.42 -3.97 -14.30
CA ILE A 131 7.47 -4.90 -13.16
C ILE A 131 8.83 -5.57 -13.15
N THR A 132 9.71 -5.12 -12.27
CA THR A 132 10.93 -5.84 -11.92
C THR A 132 10.58 -7.01 -11.00
N LYS A 133 11.36 -8.10 -11.06
CA LYS A 133 11.22 -9.26 -10.16
C LYS A 133 11.14 -8.87 -8.68
N GLU A 134 11.96 -7.90 -8.26
CA GLU A 134 11.96 -7.39 -6.89
C GLU A 134 10.63 -6.78 -6.45
N LEU A 135 9.90 -6.13 -7.35
CA LEU A 135 8.58 -5.57 -7.08
C LEU A 135 7.52 -6.66 -7.01
N PHE A 136 7.63 -7.69 -7.86
CA PHE A 136 6.74 -8.85 -7.80
C PHE A 136 6.89 -9.60 -6.47
N ASP A 137 8.12 -9.94 -6.07
CA ASP A 137 8.40 -10.62 -4.80
C ASP A 137 7.90 -9.81 -3.60
N ARG A 138 7.99 -8.48 -3.69
CA ARG A 138 7.46 -7.55 -2.69
C ARG A 138 5.94 -7.62 -2.59
N VAL A 139 5.22 -7.60 -3.71
CA VAL A 139 3.75 -7.70 -3.77
C VAL A 139 3.29 -9.02 -3.19
N VAL A 140 3.91 -10.13 -3.62
CA VAL A 140 3.61 -11.48 -3.10
C VAL A 140 3.83 -11.53 -1.59
N ARG A 141 4.99 -11.05 -1.10
CA ARG A 141 5.29 -11.04 0.34
C ARG A 141 4.31 -10.18 1.13
N ARG A 142 3.87 -9.04 0.57
CA ARG A 142 2.86 -8.18 1.21
C ARG A 142 1.52 -8.91 1.32
N ILE A 143 1.09 -9.59 0.26
CA ILE A 143 -0.16 -10.36 0.25
C ILE A 143 -0.07 -11.51 1.27
N GLU A 144 1.02 -12.26 1.27
CA GLU A 144 1.25 -13.37 2.22
C GLU A 144 1.22 -12.90 3.69
N ASN A 145 1.79 -11.72 3.98
CA ASN A 145 1.78 -11.15 5.32
C ASN A 145 0.38 -10.68 5.80
N VAL A 146 -0.49 -10.32 4.86
CA VAL A 146 -1.81 -9.73 5.16
C VAL A 146 -2.93 -10.76 5.06
N LYS A 147 -2.81 -11.77 4.20
CA LYS A 147 -3.83 -12.81 4.04
C LYS A 147 -3.94 -13.66 5.30
N SER A 148 -5.06 -14.36 5.43
CA SER A 148 -5.19 -15.42 6.42
C SER A 148 -4.33 -16.62 5.99
N GLU A 149 -3.63 -17.25 6.93
CA GLU A 149 -2.86 -18.49 6.72
C GLU A 149 -3.69 -19.63 6.11
N ARG A 150 -5.01 -19.59 6.32
CA ARG A 150 -5.93 -20.60 5.78
C ARG A 150 -6.24 -20.40 4.30
N ASP A 151 -6.03 -19.19 3.80
CA ASP A 151 -6.46 -18.81 2.47
C ASP A 151 -5.34 -18.99 1.46
N THR A 152 -5.69 -19.59 0.31
CA THR A 152 -4.83 -19.73 -0.85
C THR A 152 -5.17 -18.63 -1.85
N VAL A 153 -4.15 -17.93 -2.33
CA VAL A 153 -4.30 -16.81 -3.26
C VAL A 153 -3.86 -17.23 -4.66
N ASP A 154 -4.71 -16.92 -5.64
CA ASP A 154 -4.37 -16.95 -7.06
C ASP A 154 -4.22 -15.51 -7.56
N LEU A 155 -2.97 -15.08 -7.79
CA LEU A 155 -2.60 -13.69 -8.06
C LEU A 155 -2.36 -13.46 -9.56
N TYR A 156 -3.14 -12.55 -10.14
CA TYR A 156 -2.99 -12.07 -11.50
C TYR A 156 -2.49 -10.62 -11.47
N LEU A 157 -1.31 -10.39 -12.04
CA LEU A 157 -0.71 -9.06 -12.08
C LEU A 157 -0.75 -8.52 -13.51
N ALA A 158 -1.61 -7.54 -13.76
CA ALA A 158 -1.77 -6.92 -15.06
C ALA A 158 -0.92 -5.64 -15.17
N VAL A 159 -0.10 -5.55 -16.23
CA VAL A 159 0.67 -4.34 -16.55
C VAL A 159 0.01 -3.62 -17.70
N GLY A 160 -0.53 -2.43 -17.40
CA GLY A 160 -1.00 -1.52 -18.44
C GLY A 160 0.19 -0.81 -19.08
N MET A 161 0.66 -1.31 -20.23
CA MET A 161 1.50 -0.52 -21.13
C MET A 161 0.57 0.30 -22.02
N GLY A 162 0.47 1.60 -21.75
CA GLY A 162 -0.27 2.53 -22.61
C GLY A 162 0.44 2.72 -23.94
N ALA A 163 0.20 1.84 -24.91
CA ALA A 163 0.46 2.16 -26.31
C ALA A 163 -0.76 2.92 -26.82
N GLU A 164 -0.62 4.23 -27.02
CA GLU A 164 -1.62 5.02 -27.76
C GLU A 164 -1.56 4.61 -29.24
N LEU A 165 -2.22 3.51 -29.57
CA LEU A 165 -2.39 3.07 -30.95
C LEU A 165 -3.77 3.51 -31.43
N VAL A 166 -3.81 4.64 -32.15
CA VAL A 166 -5.00 5.06 -32.89
C VAL A 166 -5.17 4.11 -34.08
N THR A 167 -6.04 3.11 -33.93
CA THR A 167 -6.47 2.27 -35.06
C THR A 167 -7.92 2.56 -35.39
N SER A 168 -8.19 2.77 -36.67
CA SER A 168 -9.55 2.73 -37.21
C SER A 168 -9.70 1.38 -37.90
N GLY A 169 -10.31 0.41 -37.22
CA GLY A 169 -10.49 -0.95 -37.75
C GLY A 169 -11.17 -1.89 -36.76
N ALA A 170 -11.96 -2.84 -37.28
CA ALA A 170 -12.69 -3.82 -36.49
C ALA A 170 -11.73 -4.78 -35.77
N VAL A 171 -11.94 -4.96 -34.46
CA VAL A 171 -11.17 -5.89 -33.63
C VAL A 171 -11.93 -7.22 -33.56
N SER A 172 -11.32 -8.30 -34.03
CA SER A 172 -11.78 -9.67 -33.78
C SER A 172 -10.97 -10.25 -32.63
N HIS A 173 -11.64 -10.56 -31.51
CA HIS A 173 -11.05 -11.24 -30.37
C HIS A 173 -11.14 -12.74 -30.58
N ASP A 174 -10.01 -13.42 -30.72
CA ASP A 174 -9.93 -14.89 -30.71
C ASP A 174 -9.05 -15.30 -29.53
N SER A 175 -9.64 -16.01 -28.57
CA SER A 175 -8.96 -16.56 -27.40
C SER A 175 -8.31 -17.88 -27.79
N VAL A 176 -6.98 -17.95 -27.73
CA VAL A 176 -6.22 -19.19 -27.94
C VAL A 176 -5.79 -19.74 -26.58
N GLU A 177 -6.34 -20.90 -26.22
CA GLU A 177 -5.86 -21.71 -25.09
C GLU A 177 -4.54 -22.40 -25.51
N SER A 178 -3.46 -22.15 -24.79
CA SER A 178 -2.25 -22.97 -24.88
C SER A 178 -1.68 -23.29 -23.50
N LEU A 179 -1.68 -24.58 -23.20
CA LEU A 179 -1.09 -25.24 -22.06
C LEU A 179 0.41 -25.42 -22.32
N ASP A 180 1.29 -24.83 -21.51
CA ASP A 180 2.57 -25.46 -21.13
C ASP A 180 3.26 -24.67 -20.02
N CYS A 181 3.68 -25.42 -19.01
CA CYS A 181 4.21 -24.99 -17.73
C CYS A 181 5.73 -24.83 -17.81
N HIS A 182 6.24 -23.61 -17.56
CA HIS A 182 7.50 -23.34 -16.87
C HIS A 182 7.61 -21.83 -16.63
N GLY A 183 7.56 -21.43 -15.36
CA GLY A 183 7.74 -20.04 -14.93
C GLY A 183 9.20 -19.63 -15.03
N ASP A 184 9.60 -19.09 -16.18
CA ASP A 184 10.79 -18.25 -16.31
C ASP A 184 10.34 -16.82 -16.62
N ILE A 185 10.62 -15.90 -15.70
CA ILE A 185 10.48 -14.47 -15.93
C ILE A 185 11.64 -14.07 -16.85
N PHE A 186 11.35 -13.51 -18.03
CA PHE A 186 12.39 -12.95 -18.90
C PHE A 186 13.09 -11.79 -18.19
N ASP A 187 14.42 -11.83 -18.11
CA ASP A 187 15.26 -10.89 -17.33
C ASP A 187 15.23 -9.45 -17.90
N ASP A 188 14.68 -9.26 -19.10
CA ASP A 188 14.38 -7.97 -19.69
C ASP A 188 13.11 -8.08 -20.54
N THR A 189 12.01 -7.43 -20.13
CA THR A 189 10.85 -7.22 -21.01
C THR A 189 11.18 -6.09 -21.98
N GLU A 190 12.02 -6.37 -22.98
CA GLU A 190 12.28 -5.44 -24.09
C GLU A 190 11.14 -5.53 -25.11
N SER A 191 10.26 -4.52 -25.12
CA SER A 191 9.16 -4.42 -26.09
C SER A 191 9.69 -4.11 -27.49
N ARG A 192 9.71 -5.11 -28.37
CA ARG A 192 10.00 -4.93 -29.80
C ARG A 192 8.69 -4.70 -30.56
N GLY A 193 8.18 -3.46 -30.50
CA GLY A 193 7.06 -3.03 -31.33
C GLY A 193 7.49 -2.74 -32.77
N GLY A 194 7.19 -3.65 -33.70
CA GLY A 194 7.35 -3.39 -35.13
C GLY A 194 6.22 -2.51 -35.67
N LEU A 195 6.54 -1.31 -36.14
CA LEU A 195 5.59 -0.43 -36.84
C LEU A 195 5.32 -0.97 -38.25
N HIS A 196 4.12 -1.49 -38.49
CA HIS A 196 3.67 -1.87 -39.83
C HIS A 196 2.39 -1.10 -40.21
N PHE A 197 2.47 -0.34 -41.30
CA PHE A 197 1.33 0.39 -41.84
C PHE A 197 0.46 -0.55 -42.68
N GLY A 198 -0.72 -0.88 -42.15
CA GLY A 198 -1.86 -1.42 -42.91
C GLY A 198 -1.99 -2.94 -42.92
N ALA A 199 -2.66 -3.50 -41.90
CA ALA A 199 -3.51 -4.71 -41.97
C ALA A 199 -4.11 -4.99 -40.58
N ALA A 200 -5.23 -5.70 -40.54
CA ALA A 200 -5.94 -6.10 -39.31
C ALA A 200 -4.99 -6.68 -38.26
N ILE A 201 -5.05 -6.11 -37.05
CA ILE A 201 -4.19 -6.51 -35.93
C ILE A 201 -4.84 -7.73 -35.28
N HIS A 202 -4.15 -8.86 -35.33
CA HIS A 202 -4.41 -9.99 -34.44
C HIS A 202 -3.49 -9.82 -33.23
N SER A 203 -3.98 -9.16 -32.18
CA SER A 203 -3.24 -9.02 -30.92
C SER A 203 -3.58 -10.21 -30.02
N LEU A 204 -2.64 -11.14 -29.90
CA LEU A 204 -2.70 -12.20 -28.88
C LEU A 204 -2.23 -11.62 -27.55
N LEU A 205 -3.17 -11.38 -26.63
CA LEU A 205 -2.87 -11.15 -25.23
C LEU A 205 -2.82 -12.51 -24.54
N ILE A 206 -1.62 -13.02 -24.32
CA ILE A 206 -1.41 -14.22 -23.51
C ILE A 206 -1.24 -13.74 -22.07
N ASN A 207 -2.29 -13.88 -21.27
CA ASN A 207 -2.23 -13.76 -19.82
C ASN A 207 -3.19 -14.80 -19.24
N ASP A 208 -2.75 -16.05 -19.20
CA ASP A 208 -3.34 -17.01 -18.28
C ASP A 208 -2.22 -17.86 -17.67
N ILE A 209 -2.17 -17.88 -16.34
CA ILE A 209 -1.27 -18.71 -15.55
C ILE A 209 -2.18 -19.67 -14.81
N ASP A 210 -2.45 -20.83 -15.41
CA ASP A 210 -3.16 -21.90 -14.72
C ASP A 210 -2.15 -22.69 -13.86
N CYS A 211 -2.05 -22.32 -12.58
CA CYS A 211 -1.26 -23.05 -11.59
C CYS A 211 -2.09 -24.21 -11.03
N GLY A 212 -2.25 -25.27 -11.82
CA GLY A 212 -2.97 -26.46 -11.38
C GLY A 212 -2.39 -27.07 -10.09
N ALA A 213 -3.27 -27.20 -9.09
CA ALA A 213 -3.34 -28.34 -8.16
C ALA A 213 -4.82 -28.62 -7.86
#